data_AF-A0A7W0ETA2-F1
#
_entry.id   AF-A0A7W0ETA2-F1
#
_cell.length_a   1.000
_cell.length_b   1.000
_cell.length_c   1.000
_cell.angle_alpha   90.00
_cell.angle_beta   90.00
_cell.angle_gamma   90.00
#
_symmetry.space_group_name_H-M   'P 1'
#
loop_
_entity.id
_entity.type
_entity.pdbx_description
1 polymer ?
#
loop_
_entity_poly.entity_id
_entity_poly.type
_entity_poly.pdbx_seq_one_letter_code
_entity_poly.pdbx_strand_id
1 'polypeptide(L)'
;MNLFDILIVIIFGFCLIRGFFRGFIKEASSIIGVLGGFYAAYSYYMEFAKPLSGWISDKSYLYIVSFLIVFCGVFLIVSILGVVIKYILNIAFLGWVDRICGAGFGIIKAVLIASVLLIVLTAFLPGGAPIVKDSMLSPHVSVISEKMAKVIPKDMKDQFVSKIEELKKAWKKSS
;
A
#
# COMPACT_ATOMS: atom_id res chain seq x y z
N MET A 1 -11.11 6.97 16.56
CA MET A 1 -10.56 6.31 15.35
C MET A 1 -10.22 7.38 14.35
N ASN A 2 -8.97 7.45 13.90
CA ASN A 2 -8.50 8.48 12.99
C ASN A 2 -8.92 8.14 11.54
N LEU A 3 -8.87 9.13 10.64
CA LEU A 3 -9.19 8.96 9.21
C LEU A 3 -8.34 7.84 8.57
N PHE A 4 -7.09 7.71 9.01
CA PHE A 4 -6.18 6.65 8.57
C PHE A 4 -6.63 5.26 9.03
N ASP A 5 -7.17 5.12 10.25
CA ASP A 5 -7.67 3.84 10.75
C ASP A 5 -8.91 3.39 9.96
N ILE A 6 -9.81 4.33 9.67
CA ILE A 6 -11.02 4.07 8.86
C ILE A 6 -10.63 3.60 7.46
N LEU A 7 -9.67 4.26 6.83
CA LEU A 7 -9.14 3.86 5.52
C LEU A 7 -8.57 2.44 5.55
N ILE A 8 -7.75 2.10 6.55
CA ILE A 8 -7.17 0.76 6.68
C ILE A 8 -8.27 -0.29 6.85
N VAL A 9 -9.24 -0.05 7.73
CA VAL A 9 -10.34 -1.00 7.98
C VAL A 9 -11.15 -1.23 6.71
N ILE A 10 -11.45 -0.17 5.94
CA ILE A 10 -12.16 -0.28 4.66
C ILE A 10 -11.32 -1.11 3.66
N ILE A 11 -10.02 -0.83 3.54
CA ILE A 11 -9.13 -1.57 2.63
C ILE A 11 -9.06 -3.04 3.04
N PHE A 12 -8.97 -3.32 4.34
CA PHE A 12 -8.96 -4.68 4.89
C PHE A 12 -10.23 -5.44 4.58
N GLY A 13 -11.38 -4.87 4.92
CA GLY A 13 -12.69 -5.48 4.65
C GLY A 13 -12.87 -5.73 3.15
N PHE A 14 -12.56 -4.73 2.32
CA PHE A 14 -12.66 -4.86 0.88
C PHE A 14 -11.72 -5.93 0.30
N CYS A 15 -10.46 -5.98 0.73
CA CYS A 15 -9.50 -6.97 0.23
C CYS A 15 -9.83 -8.39 0.71
N LEU A 16 -10.32 -8.55 1.93
CA LEU A 16 -10.74 -9.85 2.45
C LEU A 16 -11.94 -10.40 1.68
N ILE A 17 -12.99 -9.59 1.53
CA ILE A 17 -14.20 -9.96 0.78
C ILE A 17 -13.84 -10.25 -0.68
N ARG A 18 -13.10 -9.34 -1.32
CA ARG A 18 -12.72 -9.47 -2.73
C ARG A 18 -11.76 -10.62 -2.97
N GLY A 19 -10.82 -10.88 -2.05
CA GLY A 19 -9.89 -12.01 -2.11
C GLY A 19 -10.61 -13.35 -2.06
N PHE A 20 -11.62 -13.47 -1.18
CA PHE A 20 -12.48 -14.64 -1.13
C PHE A 20 -13.20 -14.91 -2.46
N PHE A 21 -13.73 -13.87 -3.12
CA PHE A 21 -14.44 -14.02 -4.40
C PHE A 21 -13.52 -14.21 -5.62
N ARG A 22 -12.31 -13.66 -5.60
CA ARG A 22 -11.39 -13.69 -6.77
C ARG A 22 -10.59 -14.98 -6.88
N GLY A 23 -10.34 -15.63 -5.75
CA GLY A 23 -9.53 -16.85 -5.65
C GLY A 23 -8.02 -16.58 -5.65
N PHE A 24 -7.25 -17.63 -5.40
CA PHE A 24 -5.82 -17.59 -5.11
C PHE A 24 -4.99 -16.94 -6.23
N ILE A 25 -5.11 -17.42 -7.47
CA ILE A 25 -4.26 -16.97 -8.60
C ILE A 25 -4.37 -15.45 -8.80
N LYS A 26 -5.60 -14.92 -8.82
CA LYS A 26 -5.82 -13.48 -9.05
C LYS A 26 -5.22 -12.65 -7.92
N GLU A 27 -5.29 -13.15 -6.69
CA GLU A 27 -4.79 -12.43 -5.54
C GLU A 27 -3.27 -12.49 -5.45
N ALA A 28 -2.65 -13.61 -5.82
CA ALA A 28 -1.20 -13.73 -5.97
C ALA A 28 -0.65 -12.74 -7.02
N SER A 29 -1.26 -12.66 -8.21
CA SER A 29 -0.89 -11.65 -9.21
C SER A 29 -1.09 -10.22 -8.70
N SER A 30 -2.12 -10.01 -7.88
CA SER A 30 -2.39 -8.70 -7.29
C SER A 30 -1.34 -8.27 -6.27
N ILE A 31 -0.76 -9.20 -5.50
CA ILE A 31 0.39 -8.92 -4.62
C ILE A 31 1.59 -8.46 -5.44
N ILE A 32 1.89 -9.14 -6.56
CA ILE A 32 2.95 -8.71 -7.49
C ILE A 32 2.66 -7.29 -8.00
N GLY A 33 1.39 -7.01 -8.33
CA GLY A 33 0.95 -5.67 -8.71
C GLY A 33 1.16 -4.62 -7.63
N VAL A 34 0.97 -4.94 -6.36
CA VAL A 34 1.25 -4.01 -5.24
C VAL A 34 2.75 -3.75 -5.15
N LEU A 35 3.60 -4.78 -5.19
CA LEU A 35 5.05 -4.61 -5.08
C LEU A 35 5.63 -3.87 -6.31
N GLY A 36 5.26 -4.30 -7.51
CA GLY A 36 5.69 -3.67 -8.76
C GLY A 36 5.14 -2.26 -8.92
N GLY A 37 3.88 -2.05 -8.54
CA GLY A 37 3.26 -0.72 -8.53
C GLY A 37 3.91 0.21 -7.52
N PHE A 38 4.29 -0.29 -6.34
CA PHE A 38 5.02 0.49 -5.36
C PHE A 38 6.40 0.91 -5.89
N TYR A 39 7.15 -0.03 -6.47
CA TYR A 39 8.46 0.26 -7.06
C TYR A 39 8.37 1.28 -8.20
N ALA A 40 7.44 1.08 -9.14
CA ALA A 40 7.23 2.00 -10.25
C ALA A 40 6.76 3.39 -9.76
N ALA A 41 5.82 3.44 -8.82
CA ALA A 41 5.39 4.70 -8.23
C ALA A 41 6.54 5.46 -7.58
N TYR A 42 7.43 4.75 -6.88
CA TYR A 42 8.63 5.35 -6.31
C TYR A 42 9.59 5.90 -7.38
N SER A 43 9.78 5.18 -8.48
CA SER A 43 10.68 5.63 -9.54
C SER A 43 10.12 6.83 -10.32
N TYR A 44 8.80 6.87 -10.52
CA TYR A 44 8.19 7.81 -11.48
C TYR A 44 7.33 8.91 -10.86
N TYR A 45 7.09 8.96 -9.53
CA TYR A 45 6.21 9.99 -8.94
C TYR A 45 6.66 11.42 -9.25
N MET A 46 7.97 11.68 -9.38
CA MET A 46 8.50 13.01 -9.70
C MET A 46 8.20 13.44 -11.15
N GLU A 47 8.09 12.50 -12.08
CA GLU A 47 7.72 12.80 -13.46
C GLU A 47 6.24 13.16 -13.56
N PHE A 48 5.40 12.45 -12.81
CA PHE A 48 3.95 12.70 -12.71
C PHE A 48 3.60 13.93 -11.85
N ALA A 49 4.52 14.38 -11.00
CA ALA A 49 4.38 15.60 -10.20
C ALA A 49 4.29 16.88 -11.06
N LYS A 50 4.98 16.93 -12.20
CA LYS A 50 5.03 18.12 -13.07
C LYS A 50 3.66 18.53 -13.62
N PRO A 51 2.89 17.65 -14.30
CA PRO A 51 1.56 18.03 -14.81
C PRO A 51 0.57 18.35 -13.67
N LEU A 52 0.76 17.76 -12.49
CA LEU A 52 -0.13 17.98 -11.34
C LEU A 52 0.14 19.29 -10.57
N SER A 53 1.30 19.91 -10.79
CA SER A 53 1.71 21.15 -10.11
C SER A 53 0.80 22.35 -10.36
N GLY A 54 0.02 22.33 -11.44
CA GLY A 54 -0.98 23.37 -11.71
C GLY A 54 -2.25 23.26 -10.86
N TRP A 55 -2.54 22.09 -10.28
CA TRP A 55 -3.76 21.84 -9.51
C TRP A 55 -3.52 21.73 -8.00
N ILE A 56 -2.31 21.35 -7.58
CA ILE A 56 -1.98 21.15 -6.16
C ILE A 56 -0.81 22.06 -5.78
N SER A 57 -1.08 23.03 -4.91
CA SER A 57 -0.06 23.99 -4.46
C SER A 57 0.88 23.42 -3.39
N ASP A 58 0.39 22.48 -2.57
CA ASP A 58 1.18 21.87 -1.51
C ASP A 58 2.04 20.71 -2.06
N LYS A 59 3.37 20.83 -1.93
CA LYS A 59 4.33 19.86 -2.46
C LYS A 59 4.19 18.46 -1.85
N SER A 60 3.85 18.36 -0.57
CA SER A 60 3.69 17.06 0.10
C SER A 60 2.48 16.33 -0.47
N TYR A 61 1.33 17.02 -0.57
CA TYR A 61 0.13 16.41 -1.18
C TYR A 61 0.33 16.10 -2.66
N LEU A 62 1.04 16.96 -3.39
CA LEU A 62 1.35 16.73 -4.79
C LEU A 62 2.13 15.44 -5.00
N TYR A 63 3.18 15.18 -4.21
CA TYR A 63 3.95 13.95 -4.31
C TYR A 63 3.15 12.71 -3.91
N ILE A 64 2.31 12.81 -2.87
CA ILE A 64 1.42 11.71 -2.46
C ILE A 64 0.45 11.36 -3.57
N VAL A 65 -0.22 12.35 -4.16
CA VAL A 65 -1.19 12.13 -5.23
C VAL A 65 -0.50 11.56 -6.47
N SER A 66 0.66 12.11 -6.84
CA SER A 66 1.44 11.62 -8.00
C SER A 66 1.88 10.16 -7.79
N PHE A 67 2.35 9.83 -6.59
CA PHE A 67 2.70 8.47 -6.22
C PHE A 67 1.48 7.53 -6.33
N LEU A 68 0.35 7.93 -5.75
CA LEU A 68 -0.87 7.11 -5.76
C LEU A 68 -1.41 6.88 -7.17
N ILE A 69 -1.31 7.86 -8.06
CA ILE A 69 -1.71 7.72 -9.45
C ILE A 69 -0.88 6.64 -10.15
N VAL A 70 0.45 6.72 -10.05
CA VAL A 70 1.35 5.74 -10.67
C VAL A 70 1.14 4.36 -10.05
N PHE A 71 1.04 4.28 -8.72
CA PHE A 71 0.79 3.04 -7.99
C PHE A 71 -0.49 2.37 -8.46
N CYS A 72 -1.59 3.10 -8.48
CA CYS A 72 -2.89 2.59 -8.92
C CYS A 72 -2.86 2.19 -10.40
N GLY A 73 -2.23 2.98 -11.26
CA GLY A 73 -2.09 2.67 -12.69
C GLY A 73 -1.39 1.33 -12.92
N VAL A 74 -0.21 1.14 -12.34
CA VAL A 74 0.56 -0.10 -12.47
C VAL A 74 -0.15 -1.28 -11.79
N PHE A 75 -0.70 -1.07 -10.61
CA PHE A 75 -1.48 -2.09 -9.89
C PHE A 75 -2.67 -2.59 -10.72
N LEU A 76 -3.39 -1.69 -11.40
CA LEU A 76 -4.50 -2.04 -12.27
C LEU A 76 -4.03 -2.82 -13.50
N ILE A 77 -2.96 -2.38 -14.16
CA ILE A 77 -2.39 -3.07 -15.33
C ILE A 77 -2.00 -4.51 -14.97
N VAL A 78 -1.23 -4.69 -13.88
CA VAL A 78 -0.80 -6.03 -13.43
C VAL A 78 -2.00 -6.88 -13.00
N SER A 79 -2.99 -6.27 -12.35
CA SER A 79 -4.23 -6.97 -11.96
C SER A 79 -5.02 -7.46 -13.18
N ILE A 80 -5.09 -6.67 -14.26
CA ILE A 80 -5.75 -7.06 -15.51
C ILE A 80 -4.98 -8.22 -16.15
N LEU A 81 -3.66 -8.13 -16.23
CA LEU A 81 -2.81 -9.21 -16.75
C LEU A 81 -3.01 -10.51 -15.96
N GLY A 82 -3.10 -10.44 -14.63
CA GLY A 82 -3.41 -11.61 -13.79
C GLY A 82 -4.76 -12.26 -14.10
N VAL A 83 -5.77 -11.47 -14.49
CA VAL A 83 -7.07 -12.00 -14.92
C VAL A 83 -6.95 -12.72 -16.27
N VAL A 84 -6.22 -12.13 -17.22
CA VAL A 84 -5.97 -12.74 -18.54
C VAL A 84 -5.22 -14.06 -18.38
N ILE A 85 -4.18 -14.10 -17.55
CA ILE A 85 -3.40 -15.31 -17.25
C ILE A 85 -4.32 -16.40 -16.66
N LYS A 86 -5.17 -16.07 -15.68
CA LYS A 86 -6.12 -17.06 -15.12
C LYS A 86 -7.10 -17.58 -16.17
N TYR A 87 -7.53 -16.74 -17.12
CA TYR A 87 -8.42 -17.15 -18.21
C TYR A 87 -7.74 -18.15 -19.16
N ILE A 88 -6.48 -17.88 -19.53
CA ILE A 88 -5.70 -18.74 -20.42
C ILE A 88 -5.37 -20.09 -19.77
N LEU A 89 -5.02 -20.08 -18.48
CA LEU A 89 -4.55 -21.29 -17.80
C LEU A 89 -5.66 -22.30 -17.44
N ASN A 90 -6.95 -21.95 -17.63
CA ASN A 90 -8.13 -22.79 -17.37
C ASN A 90 -8.02 -23.68 -16.11
N ILE A 91 -7.46 -23.12 -15.03
CA ILE A 91 -7.04 -23.94 -13.88
C ILE A 91 -8.28 -24.33 -13.07
N ALA A 92 -8.60 -25.62 -13.09
CA ALA A 92 -9.61 -26.24 -12.25
C ALA A 92 -9.10 -26.35 -10.81
N PHE A 93 -9.20 -25.28 -10.02
CA PHE A 93 -9.05 -25.39 -8.58
C PHE A 93 -10.38 -25.84 -7.94
N LEU A 94 -10.31 -26.82 -7.04
CA LEU A 94 -11.41 -27.23 -6.17
C LEU A 94 -12.00 -25.98 -5.48
N GLY A 95 -13.20 -25.57 -5.91
CA GLY A 95 -13.65 -24.18 -5.81
C GLY A 95 -13.65 -23.54 -4.40
N TRP A 96 -13.70 -24.34 -3.34
CA TRP A 96 -13.62 -23.85 -1.95
C TRP A 96 -12.20 -23.51 -1.46
N VAL A 97 -11.18 -24.29 -1.85
CA VAL A 97 -9.78 -24.09 -1.45
C VAL A 97 -9.21 -22.86 -2.16
N ASP A 98 -9.55 -22.65 -3.44
CA ASP A 98 -9.19 -21.43 -4.18
C ASP A 98 -9.65 -20.17 -3.45
N ARG A 99 -10.88 -20.19 -2.90
CA ARG A 99 -11.48 -19.05 -2.21
C ARG A 99 -10.88 -18.80 -0.84
N ILE A 100 -10.61 -19.84 -0.05
CA ILE A 100 -9.97 -19.71 1.26
C ILE A 100 -8.54 -19.19 1.11
N CYS A 101 -7.76 -19.78 0.20
CA CYS A 101 -6.42 -19.28 -0.13
C CYS A 101 -6.49 -17.84 -0.68
N GLY A 102 -7.47 -17.53 -1.52
CA GLY A 102 -7.74 -16.16 -1.99
C GLY A 102 -8.02 -15.17 -0.85
N ALA A 103 -8.78 -15.56 0.17
CA ALA A 103 -9.03 -14.72 1.34
C ALA A 103 -7.75 -14.47 2.15
N GLY A 104 -6.93 -15.50 2.38
CA GLY A 104 -5.64 -15.36 3.04
C GLY A 104 -4.69 -14.42 2.30
N PHE A 105 -4.59 -14.56 0.97
CA PHE A 105 -3.81 -13.66 0.13
C PHE A 105 -4.38 -12.23 0.10
N GLY A 106 -5.71 -12.08 0.18
CA GLY A 106 -6.39 -10.80 0.29
C GLY A 106 -6.01 -10.06 1.57
N ILE A 107 -5.89 -10.76 2.70
CA ILE A 107 -5.40 -10.20 3.97
C ILE A 107 -3.95 -9.73 3.83
N ILE A 108 -3.06 -10.58 3.29
CA ILE A 108 -1.65 -10.23 3.08
C ILE A 108 -1.55 -8.96 2.22
N LYS A 109 -2.30 -8.90 1.14
CA LYS A 109 -2.35 -7.74 0.27
C LYS A 109 -2.90 -6.49 0.97
N ALA A 110 -3.93 -6.63 1.80
CA ALA A 110 -4.47 -5.50 2.56
C ALA A 110 -3.40 -4.88 3.46
N VAL A 111 -2.63 -5.73 4.14
CA VAL A 111 -1.47 -5.32 4.92
C VAL A 111 -0.42 -4.62 4.05
N LEU A 112 -0.08 -5.18 2.89
CA LEU A 112 0.89 -4.57 1.97
C LEU A 112 0.43 -3.18 1.50
N ILE A 113 -0.83 -3.03 1.11
CA ILE A 113 -1.39 -1.73 0.69
C ILE A 113 -1.37 -0.74 1.86
N ALA A 114 -1.75 -1.17 3.06
CA ALA A 114 -1.67 -0.33 4.25
C ALA A 114 -0.22 0.10 4.56
N SER A 115 0.74 -0.81 4.39
CA SER A 115 2.17 -0.51 4.55
C SER A 115 2.66 0.51 3.54
N VAL A 116 2.27 0.36 2.26
CA VAL A 116 2.56 1.34 1.21
C VAL A 116 1.99 2.71 1.54
N LEU A 117 0.72 2.77 1.95
CA LEU A 117 0.10 4.04 2.35
C LEU A 117 0.85 4.69 3.51
N LEU A 118 1.20 3.91 4.53
CA LEU A 118 1.95 4.43 5.68
C LEU A 118 3.31 4.99 5.24
N ILE A 119 4.06 4.28 4.38
CA ILE A 119 5.35 4.72 3.86
C ILE A 119 5.22 6.03 3.08
N VAL A 120 4.23 6.14 2.20
CA VAL A 120 4.01 7.34 1.38
C VAL A 120 3.63 8.53 2.27
N LEU A 121 2.72 8.32 3.22
CA LEU A 121 2.32 9.37 4.15
C LEU A 121 3.49 9.82 5.01
N THR A 122 4.27 8.91 5.60
CA THR A 122 5.42 9.32 6.43
C THR A 122 6.52 9.94 5.59
N ALA A 123 6.85 9.39 4.42
CA ALA A 123 7.89 9.95 3.55
C ALA A 123 7.59 11.40 3.18
N PHE A 124 6.36 11.71 2.76
CA PHE A 124 6.03 13.02 2.20
C PHE A 124 5.39 14.01 3.19
N LEU A 125 4.70 13.57 4.24
CA LEU A 125 4.20 14.50 5.28
C LEU A 125 5.27 14.80 6.34
N PRO A 126 5.26 15.99 6.95
CA PRO A 126 6.12 16.31 8.08
C PRO A 126 5.84 15.38 9.29
N GLY A 127 6.91 15.03 10.03
CA GLY A 127 6.86 14.21 11.24
C GLY A 127 6.02 14.89 12.32
N GLY A 128 4.74 14.53 12.42
CA GLY A 128 3.79 15.18 13.31
C GLY A 128 2.38 15.37 12.74
N ALA A 129 2.14 14.99 11.49
CA ALA A 129 0.80 15.04 10.90
C ALA A 129 -0.23 14.25 11.76
N PRO A 130 -1.36 14.87 12.17
CA PRO A 130 -2.36 14.24 13.04
C PRO A 130 -2.88 12.91 12.48
N ILE A 131 -2.99 12.82 11.15
CA ILE A 131 -3.45 11.63 10.43
C ILE A 131 -2.63 10.36 10.72
N VAL A 132 -1.32 10.50 10.97
CA VAL A 132 -0.44 9.36 11.28
C VAL A 132 -0.22 9.24 12.79
N LYS A 133 -0.10 10.37 13.48
CA LYS A 133 0.23 10.40 14.92
C LYS A 133 -0.89 9.85 15.80
N ASP A 134 -2.16 10.11 15.48
CA ASP A 134 -3.28 9.66 16.32
C ASP A 134 -3.86 8.29 15.88
N SER A 135 -3.18 7.58 14.97
CA SER A 135 -3.64 6.29 14.43
C SER A 135 -3.27 5.13 15.35
N MET A 136 -4.27 4.32 15.74
CA MET A 136 -4.06 3.13 16.57
C MET A 136 -3.47 1.94 15.80
N LEU A 137 -3.70 1.87 14.48
CA LEU A 137 -3.20 0.78 13.63
C LEU A 137 -1.77 1.02 13.11
N SER A 138 -1.30 2.26 13.19
CA SER A 138 0.04 2.66 12.77
C SER A 138 1.20 1.86 13.39
N PRO A 139 1.19 1.44 14.69
CA PRO A 139 2.30 0.69 15.26
C PRO A 139 2.41 -0.72 14.66
N HIS A 140 1.27 -1.38 14.40
CA HIS A 140 1.26 -2.73 13.83
C HIS A 140 1.68 -2.73 12.35
N VAL A 141 1.21 -1.75 11.58
CA VAL A 141 1.59 -1.60 10.16
C VAL A 141 3.06 -1.19 10.02
N SER A 142 3.60 -0.42 10.98
CA SER A 142 5.00 0.03 10.95
C SER A 142 6.03 -1.11 10.91
N VAL A 143 5.80 -2.20 11.65
CA VAL A 143 6.71 -3.36 11.68
C VAL A 143 6.80 -4.04 10.31
N ILE A 144 5.68 -4.08 9.59
CA ILE A 144 5.61 -4.72 8.28
C ILE A 144 6.18 -3.78 7.21
N SER A 145 5.89 -2.47 7.33
CA SER A 145 6.51 -1.44 6.50
C SER A 145 8.03 -1.39 6.65
N GLU A 146 8.59 -1.59 7.85
CA GLU A 146 10.04 -1.67 8.07
C GLU A 146 10.69 -2.86 7.35
N LYS A 147 9.99 -4.01 7.34
CA LYS A 147 10.44 -5.17 6.56
C LYS A 147 10.35 -4.91 5.06
N MET A 148 9.27 -4.28 4.60
CA MET A 148 9.12 -3.87 3.20
C MET A 148 10.17 -2.84 2.79
N ALA A 149 10.57 -1.93 3.68
CA ALA A 149 11.56 -0.89 3.41
C ALA A 149 12.95 -1.42 3.08
N LYS A 150 13.24 -2.69 3.38
CA LYS A 150 14.46 -3.36 2.92
C LYS A 150 14.48 -3.67 1.43
N VAL A 151 13.31 -3.64 0.77
CA VAL A 151 13.13 -3.91 -0.66
C VAL A 151 13.19 -2.60 -1.49
N ILE A 152 13.22 -1.45 -0.82
CA ILE A 152 13.11 -0.11 -1.41
C ILE A 152 14.50 0.53 -1.52
N PRO A 153 14.75 1.44 -2.50
CA PRO A 153 15.99 2.22 -2.59
C PRO A 153 16.35 2.95 -1.28
N LYS A 154 17.67 3.08 -1.02
CA LYS A 154 18.22 3.58 0.26
C LYS A 154 17.67 4.95 0.67
N ASP A 155 17.45 5.83 -0.29
CA ASP A 155 17.11 7.23 -0.05
C ASP A 155 15.75 7.38 0.65
N MET A 156 14.76 6.60 0.24
CA MET A 156 13.43 6.57 0.88
C MET A 156 13.45 5.79 2.18
N LYS A 157 14.26 4.73 2.27
CA LYS A 157 14.42 3.95 3.50
C LYS A 157 14.90 4.84 4.64
N ASP A 158 15.88 5.70 4.40
CA ASP A 158 16.45 6.54 5.45
C ASP A 158 15.45 7.60 5.93
N GLN A 159 14.72 8.25 5.01
CA GLN A 159 13.63 9.16 5.36
C GLN A 159 12.48 8.48 6.11
N PHE A 160 12.11 7.28 5.67
CA PHE A 160 11.05 6.48 6.29
C PHE A 160 11.43 6.05 7.71
N VAL A 161 12.63 5.49 7.90
CA VAL A 161 13.14 5.02 9.19
C VAL A 161 13.23 6.18 10.17
N SER A 162 13.80 7.32 9.76
CA SER A 162 13.91 8.52 10.61
C SER A 162 12.55 8.99 11.14
N LYS A 163 11.55 9.12 10.26
CA LYS A 163 10.22 9.60 10.66
C LYS A 163 9.42 8.58 11.47
N ILE A 164 9.57 7.29 11.17
CA ILE A 164 8.98 6.21 11.97
C ILE A 164 9.55 6.21 13.39
N GLU A 165 10.85 6.44 13.57
CA GLU A 165 11.45 6.53 14.91
C GLU A 165 10.91 7.71 15.71
N GLU A 166 10.73 8.87 15.08
CA GLU A 166 10.09 10.03 15.71
C GLU A 166 8.65 9.74 16.14
N LEU A 167 7.86 9.09 15.27
CA LEU A 167 6.48 8.71 15.57
C LEU A 167 6.41 7.64 16.66
N LYS A 168 7.29 6.63 16.66
CA LYS A 168 7.38 5.63 17.72
C LYS A 168 7.70 6.26 19.08
N LYS A 169 8.61 7.25 19.12
CA LYS A 169 8.88 8.02 20.35
C LYS A 169 7.65 8.79 20.82
N ALA A 170 6.90 9.39 19.89
CA ALA A 170 5.67 10.12 20.22
C ALA A 170 4.55 9.21 20.73
N TRP A 171 4.33 8.05 20.11
CA TRP A 171 3.33 7.06 20.53
C TRP A 171 3.65 6.48 21.91
N LYS A 172 4.92 6.17 22.18
CA LYS A 172 5.36 5.64 23.48
C LYS A 172 5.21 6.65 24.63
N LYS A 173 5.10 7.95 24.32
CA LYS A 173 4.90 9.03 25.30
C LYS A 173 3.41 9.34 25.54
N SER A 174 2.53 8.81 24.70
CA SER A 174 1.06 8.99 24.76
C SER A 174 0.32 7.75 25.30
N SER A 175 1.05 6.67 25.58
CA SER A 175 0.59 5.47 26.30
C SER A 175 1.15 5.46 27.71
#